data_AF-B9WPV2-F1
#
_entry.id   AF-B9WPV2-F1
#
_cell.length_a   1.000
_cell.length_b   1.000
_cell.length_c   1.000
_cell.angle_alpha   90.00
_cell.angle_beta   90.00
_cell.angle_gamma   90.00
#
_symmetry.space_group_name_H-M   'P 1'
#
loop_
_entity.id
_entity.type
_entity.pdbx_description
1 polymer ?
#
loop_
_entity_poly.entity_id
_entity_poly.type
_entity_poly.pdbx_seq_one_letter_code
_entity_poly.pdbx_strand_id
1 'polypeptide(L)'
;RIAKETAQTFRVSLRNLRGYYNQSEGGSHTLQRMYGCDLGPDGRLLRGYYQSAYDGKDYIALNQDLRSWTAADEVAQNTQRKWEAAGVAEQRRAYLEGGCLQCL
;
A
#
# COMPACT_ATOMS: atom_id res chain seq x y z
N ARG A 1 1.30 -19.24 -4.76
CA ARG A 1 0.25 -18.60 -5.61
C ARG A 1 0.21 -17.09 -5.37
N ILE A 2 0.02 -16.64 -4.13
CA ILE A 2 -0.01 -15.22 -3.69
C ILE A 2 1.20 -14.40 -4.18
N ALA A 3 2.42 -14.92 -4.03
CA ALA A 3 3.63 -14.21 -4.45
C ALA A 3 3.68 -13.92 -5.98
N LYS A 4 3.18 -14.85 -6.82
CA LYS A 4 3.16 -14.67 -8.29
C LYS A 4 2.14 -13.59 -8.69
N GLU A 5 0.97 -13.58 -8.07
CA GLU A 5 -0.07 -12.56 -8.28
C GLU A 5 0.40 -11.18 -7.79
N THR A 6 1.09 -11.16 -6.65
CA THR A 6 1.74 -9.95 -6.11
C THR A 6 2.77 -9.40 -7.08
N ALA A 7 3.67 -10.23 -7.62
CA ALA A 7 4.67 -9.80 -8.60
C ALA A 7 4.03 -9.15 -9.85
N GLN A 8 2.92 -9.68 -10.35
CA GLN A 8 2.20 -9.06 -11.48
C GLN A 8 1.58 -7.72 -11.11
N THR A 9 1.04 -7.59 -9.90
CA THR A 9 0.50 -6.32 -9.38
C THR A 9 1.61 -5.27 -9.29
N PHE A 10 2.77 -5.61 -8.72
CA PHE A 10 3.92 -4.70 -8.66
C PHE A 10 4.42 -4.30 -10.05
N ARG A 11 4.45 -5.22 -11.01
CA ARG A 11 4.83 -4.91 -12.40
C ARG A 11 3.92 -3.86 -13.03
N VAL A 12 2.61 -3.97 -12.82
CA VAL A 12 1.64 -3.00 -13.33
C VAL A 12 1.77 -1.67 -12.58
N SER A 13 1.90 -1.71 -11.26
CA SER A 13 2.10 -0.50 -10.43
C SER A 13 3.35 0.27 -10.83
N LEU A 14 4.49 -0.39 -11.07
CA LEU A 14 5.73 0.25 -11.53
C LEU A 14 5.54 0.99 -12.85
N ARG A 15 4.82 0.40 -13.81
CA ARG A 15 4.50 1.06 -15.09
C ARG A 15 3.65 2.31 -14.89
N ASN A 16 2.65 2.25 -14.01
CA ASN A 16 1.80 3.39 -13.71
C ASN A 16 2.58 4.50 -13.00
N LEU A 17 3.39 4.16 -12.00
CA LEU A 17 4.21 5.11 -11.24
C LEU A 17 5.20 5.84 -12.16
N ARG A 18 5.88 5.10 -13.05
CA ARG A 18 6.75 5.70 -14.06
C ARG A 18 6.00 6.75 -14.90
N GLY A 19 4.77 6.44 -15.31
CA GLY A 19 3.91 7.37 -16.03
C GLY A 19 3.47 8.57 -15.19
N TYR A 20 3.07 8.35 -13.93
CA TYR A 20 2.63 9.43 -13.03
C TYR A 20 3.75 10.43 -12.73
N TYR A 21 4.97 9.95 -12.58
CA TYR A 21 6.15 10.77 -12.35
C TYR A 21 6.85 11.25 -13.64
N ASN A 22 6.27 10.99 -14.82
CA ASN A 22 6.85 11.34 -16.13
C ASN A 22 8.32 10.90 -16.29
N GLN A 23 8.65 9.70 -15.82
CA GLN A 23 10.00 9.15 -15.84
C GLN A 23 10.30 8.43 -17.16
N SER A 24 11.57 8.41 -17.56
CA SER A 24 12.02 7.80 -18.81
C SER A 24 12.01 6.26 -18.76
N GLU A 25 12.00 5.60 -19.92
CA GLU A 25 11.90 4.13 -19.97
C GLU A 25 13.15 3.38 -19.51
N GLY A 26 14.32 4.01 -19.64
CA GLY A 26 15.61 3.39 -19.30
C GLY A 26 16.00 3.47 -17.82
N GLY A 27 15.18 4.11 -16.99
CA GLY A 27 15.41 4.22 -15.54
C GLY A 27 15.10 2.91 -14.80
N SER A 28 15.93 2.59 -13.82
CA SER A 28 15.62 1.55 -12.84
C SER A 28 14.85 2.15 -11.68
N HIS A 29 13.73 1.53 -11.30
CA HIS A 29 12.83 2.03 -10.27
C HIS A 29 12.49 0.94 -9.26
N THR A 30 12.28 1.33 -8.02
CA THR A 30 11.96 0.42 -6.92
C THR A 30 10.61 0.78 -6.31
N LEU A 31 9.69 -0.18 -6.26
CA LEU A 31 8.46 -0.07 -5.50
C LEU A 31 8.50 -1.06 -4.34
N GLN A 32 8.30 -0.56 -3.12
CA GLN A 32 8.27 -1.35 -1.91
C GLN A 32 6.88 -1.26 -1.27
N ARG A 33 6.48 -2.34 -0.58
CA ARG A 33 5.26 -2.35 0.23
C ARG A 33 5.57 -3.02 1.56
N MET A 34 5.21 -2.34 2.64
CA MET A 34 5.24 -2.87 3.99
C MET A 34 3.81 -2.98 4.49
N TYR A 35 3.45 -4.10 5.09
CA TYR A 35 2.17 -4.30 5.76
C TYR A 35 2.36 -5.22 6.96
N GLY A 36 1.49 -5.07 7.95
CA GLY A 36 1.57 -5.82 9.21
C GLY A 36 0.63 -5.25 10.25
N CYS A 37 0.73 -5.73 11.49
CA CYS A 37 0.01 -5.18 12.61
C CYS A 37 0.72 -5.39 13.94
N ASP A 38 0.36 -4.54 14.89
CA ASP A 38 0.64 -4.74 16.31
C ASP A 38 -0.63 -5.24 17.01
N LEU A 39 -0.46 -6.20 17.92
CA LEU A 39 -1.54 -6.71 18.76
C LEU A 39 -1.37 -6.21 20.20
N GLY A 40 -2.48 -5.85 20.84
CA GLY A 40 -2.54 -5.51 22.24
C GLY A 40 -2.43 -6.74 23.15
N PRO A 41 -2.33 -6.55 24.48
CA PRO A 41 -2.28 -7.65 25.44
C PRO A 41 -3.50 -8.57 25.43
N ASP A 42 -4.65 -8.07 24.95
CA ASP A 42 -5.89 -8.83 24.77
C ASP A 42 -5.97 -9.58 23.43
N GLY A 43 -4.88 -9.56 22.65
CA GLY A 43 -4.78 -10.18 21.33
C GLY A 43 -5.54 -9.44 20.23
N ARG A 44 -6.11 -8.26 20.53
CA ARG A 44 -6.84 -7.45 19.53
C ARG A 44 -5.89 -6.54 18.76
N LEU A 45 -6.32 -6.16 17.56
CA LEU A 45 -5.60 -5.22 16.72
C LEU A 45 -5.38 -3.89 17.45
N LEU A 46 -4.13 -3.56 17.73
CA LEU A 46 -3.72 -2.26 18.26
C LEU A 46 -3.44 -1.28 17.13
N ARG A 47 -2.74 -1.74 16.09
CA ARG A 47 -2.39 -0.92 14.93
C ARG A 47 -2.21 -1.75 13.69
N GLY A 48 -2.81 -1.31 12.58
CA GLY A 48 -2.55 -1.87 11.25
C GLY A 48 -1.56 -1.01 10.47
N TYR A 49 -0.78 -1.67 9.61
CA TYR A 49 0.17 -1.03 8.71
C TYR A 49 -0.10 -1.48 7.28
N TYR A 50 -0.15 -0.51 6.37
CA TYR A 50 -0.09 -0.75 4.94
C TYR A 50 0.50 0.49 4.28
N GLN A 51 1.73 0.39 3.82
CA GLN A 51 2.52 1.52 3.34
C GLN A 51 3.29 1.12 2.10
N SER A 52 3.45 2.05 1.17
CA SER A 52 4.27 1.88 -0.02
C SER A 52 5.26 3.02 -0.15
N ALA A 53 6.45 2.67 -0.63
CA ALA A 53 7.53 3.60 -0.95
C ALA A 53 7.95 3.41 -2.40
N TYR A 54 8.29 4.50 -3.08
CA TYR A 54 8.75 4.51 -4.47
C TYR A 54 10.11 5.20 -4.54
N ASP A 55 11.10 4.53 -5.14
CA ASP A 55 12.50 4.98 -5.22
C ASP A 55 13.07 5.40 -3.86
N GLY A 56 12.72 4.64 -2.81
CA GLY A 56 13.20 4.84 -1.44
C GLY A 56 12.51 5.97 -0.67
N LYS A 57 11.52 6.64 -1.26
CA LYS A 57 10.73 7.70 -0.62
C LYS A 57 9.32 7.23 -0.31
N ASP A 58 8.73 7.76 0.75
CA ASP A 58 7.32 7.51 1.06
C ASP A 58 6.46 7.87 -0.15
N TYR A 59 5.45 7.04 -0.42
CA TYR A 59 4.53 7.24 -1.52
C TYR A 59 3.09 7.35 -1.03
N ILE A 60 2.58 6.31 -0.36
CA ILE A 60 1.22 6.31 0.20
C ILE A 60 1.13 5.38 1.40
N ALA A 61 0.41 5.79 2.44
CA ALA A 61 0.21 5.03 3.68
C ALA A 61 -1.26 5.00 4.09
N LEU A 62 -1.73 3.84 4.56
CA LEU A 62 -3.02 3.71 5.23
C LEU A 62 -2.93 4.36 6.62
N ASN A 63 -3.88 5.23 6.93
CA ASN A 63 -3.93 5.91 8.21
C ASN A 63 -4.35 4.95 9.34
N GLN A 64 -4.09 5.34 10.58
CA GLN A 64 -4.44 4.53 11.76
C GLN A 64 -5.94 4.26 11.89
N ASP A 65 -6.78 5.11 11.30
CA ASP A 65 -8.23 4.91 11.25
C ASP A 65 -8.66 3.73 10.34
N LEU A 66 -7.73 3.18 9.56
CA LEU A 66 -7.93 2.12 8.56
C LEU A 66 -8.97 2.45 7.49
N ARG A 67 -9.25 3.75 7.29
CA ARG A 67 -10.31 4.26 6.41
C ARG A 67 -9.81 5.30 5.43
N SER A 68 -8.78 6.04 5.80
CA SER A 68 -8.21 7.11 4.98
C SER A 68 -6.75 6.84 4.63
N TRP A 69 -6.25 7.56 3.63
CA TRP A 69 -4.89 7.44 3.13
C TRP A 69 -4.14 8.76 3.30
N THR A 70 -2.83 8.67 3.53
CA THR A 70 -1.90 9.79 3.40
C THR A 70 -1.03 9.57 2.17
N ALA A 71 -1.15 10.47 1.18
CA ALA A 71 -0.26 10.53 0.03
C ALA A 71 0.95 11.42 0.36
N ALA A 72 2.15 11.00 -0.03
CA ALA A 72 3.39 11.70 0.30
C ALA A 72 3.63 12.95 -0.55
N ASP A 73 3.13 12.96 -1.80
CA ASP A 73 3.23 14.10 -2.72
C ASP A 73 1.97 14.24 -3.60
N GLU A 74 1.92 15.30 -4.41
CA GLU A 74 0.80 15.59 -5.32
C GLU A 74 0.58 14.49 -6.37
N VAL A 75 1.65 13.80 -6.79
CA VAL A 75 1.59 12.72 -7.78
C VAL A 75 0.94 11.48 -7.14
N ALA A 76 1.29 11.17 -5.89
CA ALA A 76 0.73 10.09 -5.11
C ALA A 76 -0.78 10.27 -4.83
N GLN A 77 -1.29 11.50 -4.84
CA GLN A 77 -2.73 11.77 -4.74
C GLN A 77 -3.54 11.11 -5.87
N ASN A 78 -2.93 10.86 -7.03
CA ASN A 78 -3.58 10.09 -8.10
C ASN A 78 -3.94 8.66 -7.64
N THR A 79 -3.04 8.02 -6.88
CA THR A 79 -3.31 6.70 -6.30
C THR A 79 -4.30 6.79 -5.15
N GLN A 80 -4.17 7.80 -4.29
CA GLN A 80 -5.12 8.04 -3.20
C GLN A 80 -6.56 8.13 -3.73
N ARG A 81 -6.84 9.04 -4.67
CA ARG A 81 -8.18 9.22 -5.25
C ARG A 81 -8.73 7.93 -5.85
N LYS A 82 -7.87 7.18 -6.56
CA LYS A 82 -8.25 5.88 -7.14
C LYS A 82 -8.60 4.85 -6.07
N TRP A 83 -7.84 4.79 -4.99
CA TRP A 83 -8.05 3.84 -3.90
C TRP A 83 -9.24 4.19 -3.03
N GLU A 84 -9.49 5.47 -2.80
CA GLU A 84 -10.69 5.97 -2.12
C GLU A 84 -11.94 5.66 -2.94
N ALA A 85 -11.94 5.96 -4.24
CA ALA A 85 -13.06 5.66 -5.12
C ALA A 85 -13.36 4.15 -5.23
N ALA A 86 -12.33 3.30 -5.12
CA ALA A 86 -12.47 1.85 -5.15
C ALA A 86 -12.69 1.20 -3.76
N GLY A 87 -12.76 1.99 -2.68
CA GLY A 87 -12.97 1.47 -1.32
C GLY A 87 -11.85 0.55 -0.84
N VAL A 88 -10.61 0.77 -1.28
CA VAL A 88 -9.47 -0.13 -0.98
C VAL A 88 -9.18 -0.16 0.53
N ALA A 89 -9.42 0.94 1.25
CA ALA A 89 -9.21 1.00 2.69
C ALA A 89 -10.01 -0.07 3.43
N GLU A 90 -11.30 -0.23 3.13
CA GLU A 90 -12.15 -1.23 3.77
C GLU A 90 -11.69 -2.67 3.48
N GLN A 91 -11.20 -2.94 2.26
CA GLN A 91 -10.62 -4.26 1.93
C GLN A 91 -9.34 -4.54 2.74
N ARG A 92 -8.50 -3.52 2.95
CA ARG A 92 -7.28 -3.66 3.77
C ARG A 92 -7.61 -3.77 5.24
N ARG A 93 -8.59 -3.01 5.71
CA ARG A 93 -9.11 -3.08 7.07
C ARG A 93 -9.64 -4.46 7.40
N ALA A 94 -10.47 -5.05 6.55
CA ALA A 94 -10.99 -6.41 6.76
C ALA A 94 -9.85 -7.45 6.88
N TYR A 95 -8.80 -7.32 6.08
CA TYR A 95 -7.61 -8.16 6.18
C TYR A 95 -6.82 -7.92 7.48
N LEU A 96 -6.61 -6.67 7.88
CA LEU A 96 -5.85 -6.31 9.09
C LEU A 96 -6.59 -6.67 10.38
N GLU A 97 -7.92 -6.45 10.43
CA GLU A 97 -8.77 -6.78 11.58
C GLU A 97 -9.05 -8.28 11.69
N GLY A 98 -9.19 -8.99 10.57
CA GLY A 98 -9.54 -10.42 10.56
C GLY A 98 -8.36 -11.38 10.56
N GLY A 99 -7.21 -10.99 10.00
CA GLY A 99 -6.21 -11.96 9.55
C GLY A 99 -4.78 -11.46 9.53
N CYS A 100 -4.43 -10.37 10.23
CA CYS A 100 -3.02 -10.01 10.35
C CYS A 100 -2.19 -11.16 10.96
N LEU A 101 -2.77 -11.97 11.84
CA LEU A 101 -2.21 -13.22 12.37
C LEU A 101 -1.96 -14.30 11.31
N GLN A 102 -2.59 -14.23 10.14
CA GLN A 102 -2.54 -15.27 9.11
C GLN A 102 -1.40 -15.08 8.10
N CYS A 103 -0.55 -14.06 8.32
CA CYS A 103 0.67 -13.80 7.56
C CYS A 103 1.96 -13.83 8.40
N LEU A 104 1.86 -14.29 9.66
CA LEU A 104 2.95 -14.96 10.38
C LEU A 104 2.97 -16.44 9.97
#